data_AF-A0A535NNR7-F1
#
_entry.id   AF-A0A535NNR7-F1
#
_cell.length_a   1.000
_cell.length_b   1.000
_cell.length_c   1.000
_cell.angle_alpha   90.00
_cell.angle_beta   90.00
_cell.angle_gamma   90.00
#
_symmetry.space_group_name_H-M   'P 1'
#
loop_
_entity.id
_entity.type
_entity.pdbx_description
1 polymer ?
#
loop_
_entity_poly.entity_id
_entity_poly.type
_entity_poly.pdbx_seq_one_letter_code
_entity_poly.pdbx_strand_id
1 'polypeptide(L)'
;MVLALGRLAIGGLLLSAISLAPSAPVSTQINSRPLIPSTRLEFGIASQPSDLSWMASSGVPWKYRYTYLAGGVNTGNGWETWNSPAGAYATYYMDASNADGYVPVLPYYELLQSSPSTGSNESDRDFSNLNNTATMAAYYANFKLLMQKAGAFGQTVIVHVEPDLWGYLEQRAGGGDASTLTASVKSSGFADVSAVPNTAQGFAW
;
A
#
# COMPACT_ATOMS: atom_id res chain seq x y z
N MET A 1 -6.79 12.90 -77.41
CA MET A 1 -6.93 13.24 -75.99
C MET A 1 -5.83 12.50 -75.24
N VAL A 2 -4.82 13.27 -74.79
CA VAL A 2 -3.66 12.98 -73.92
C VAL A 2 -3.12 11.54 -73.85
N LEU A 3 -1.84 11.34 -74.22
CA LEU A 3 -0.94 10.51 -73.43
C LEU A 3 0.52 10.96 -73.62
N ALA A 4 1.11 11.35 -72.49
CA ALA A 4 2.39 12.01 -72.34
C ALA A 4 3.55 11.01 -72.28
N LEU A 5 4.70 11.43 -72.83
CA LEU A 5 6.02 10.87 -72.57
C LEU A 5 6.47 11.17 -71.13
N GLY A 6 7.30 10.31 -70.53
CA GLY A 6 8.24 10.80 -69.51
C GLY A 6 8.86 9.79 -68.55
N ARG A 7 10.01 9.23 -68.97
CA ARG A 7 11.25 8.97 -68.20
C ARG A 7 11.20 8.11 -66.92
N LEU A 8 11.93 6.99 -67.04
CA LEU A 8 12.42 6.12 -65.97
C LEU A 8 13.43 6.87 -65.08
N ALA A 9 13.16 6.96 -63.76
CA ALA A 9 14.09 7.47 -62.76
C ALA A 9 14.51 6.32 -61.82
N ILE A 10 15.81 6.08 -61.77
CA ILE A 10 16.47 5.15 -60.84
C ILE A 10 16.57 5.86 -59.48
N GLY A 11 15.79 5.42 -58.50
CA GLY A 11 15.87 5.90 -57.12
C GLY A 11 16.72 4.95 -56.27
N GLY A 12 17.89 5.43 -55.83
CA GLY A 12 18.83 4.68 -54.99
C GLY A 12 18.28 4.35 -53.60
N LEU A 13 18.56 3.13 -53.15
CA LEU A 13 18.22 2.63 -51.82
C LEU A 13 19.15 3.26 -50.78
N LEU A 14 18.66 4.22 -49.99
CA LEU A 14 19.36 4.76 -48.81
C LEU A 14 19.19 3.76 -47.66
N LEU A 15 20.25 3.00 -47.35
CA LEU A 15 20.35 2.24 -46.10
C LEU A 15 20.61 3.23 -44.94
N SER A 16 19.58 3.51 -44.16
CA SER A 16 19.72 4.18 -42.86
C SER A 16 20.35 3.20 -41.86
N ALA A 17 21.63 3.40 -41.54
CA ALA A 17 22.28 2.70 -40.44
C ALA A 17 21.68 3.20 -39.12
N ILE A 18 20.93 2.34 -38.43
CA ILE A 18 20.44 2.59 -37.06
C ILE A 18 21.63 2.41 -36.12
N SER A 19 22.19 3.51 -35.64
CA SER A 19 23.19 3.51 -34.57
C SER A 19 22.52 3.11 -33.27
N LEU A 20 22.82 1.90 -32.75
CA LEU A 20 22.49 1.52 -31.38
C LEU A 20 23.34 2.38 -30.43
N ALA A 21 22.76 3.44 -29.89
CA ALA A 21 23.36 4.15 -28.78
C ALA A 21 23.42 3.21 -27.56
N PRO A 22 24.58 3.07 -26.89
CA PRO A 22 24.65 2.30 -25.66
C PRO A 22 23.75 2.95 -24.60
N SER A 23 22.86 2.15 -24.01
CA SER A 23 22.01 2.55 -22.89
C SER A 23 22.90 3.05 -21.75
N ALA A 24 22.68 4.29 -21.30
CA ALA A 24 23.32 4.75 -20.07
C ALA A 24 22.88 3.84 -18.90
N PRO A 25 23.79 3.46 -17.99
CA PRO A 25 23.42 2.68 -16.82
C PRO A 25 22.43 3.50 -15.98
N VAL A 26 21.25 2.93 -15.75
CA VAL A 26 20.31 3.45 -14.75
C VAL A 26 20.99 3.28 -13.40
N SER A 27 21.43 4.40 -12.81
CA SER A 27 21.92 4.40 -11.44
C SER A 27 20.73 4.11 -10.52
N THR A 28 20.63 2.89 -10.03
CA THR A 28 19.73 2.54 -8.93
C THR A 28 20.31 3.16 -7.67
N GLN A 29 19.96 4.42 -7.39
CA GLN A 29 20.10 4.95 -6.04
C GLN A 29 19.18 4.13 -5.13
N ILE A 30 19.74 3.11 -4.50
CA ILE A 30 19.12 2.49 -3.34
C ILE A 30 19.20 3.55 -2.25
N ASN A 31 18.14 4.35 -2.13
CA ASN A 31 17.91 5.15 -0.94
C ASN A 31 18.02 4.18 0.23
N SER A 32 19.09 4.29 1.03
CA SER A 32 19.27 3.51 2.24
C SER A 32 18.15 3.90 3.18
N ARG A 33 17.03 3.18 3.11
CA ARG A 33 15.90 3.37 4.02
C ARG A 33 16.47 3.23 5.44
N PRO A 34 16.18 4.18 6.35
CA PRO A 34 16.65 4.05 7.71
C PRO A 34 16.16 2.70 8.26
N LEU A 35 17.08 1.88 8.73
CA LEU A 35 16.77 0.59 9.31
C LEU A 35 16.00 0.83 10.62
N ILE A 36 14.94 0.05 10.84
CA ILE A 36 14.29 -0.01 12.16
C ILE A 36 15.37 -0.47 13.16
N PRO A 37 15.61 0.26 14.27
CA PRO A 37 16.63 -0.13 15.23
C PRO A 37 16.38 -1.56 15.75
N SER A 38 17.31 -2.47 15.49
CA SER A 38 17.18 -3.90 15.83
C SER A 38 18.13 -4.36 16.95
N THR A 39 18.87 -3.43 17.55
CA THR A 39 19.96 -3.77 18.49
C THR A 39 19.50 -3.98 19.94
N ARG A 40 18.23 -3.68 20.27
CA ARG A 40 17.68 -3.79 21.63
C ARG A 40 16.17 -3.96 21.62
N LEU A 41 15.62 -4.50 22.70
CA LEU A 41 14.18 -4.48 22.95
C LEU A 41 13.71 -3.03 23.12
N GLU A 42 12.71 -2.64 22.34
CA GLU A 42 12.13 -1.31 22.32
C GLU A 42 10.62 -1.42 22.54
N PHE A 43 10.04 -0.44 23.24
CA PHE A 43 8.63 -0.44 23.59
C PHE A 43 7.85 0.63 22.83
N GLY A 44 6.57 0.35 22.60
CA GLY A 44 5.62 1.31 22.09
C GLY A 44 4.26 1.18 22.77
N ILE A 45 3.43 2.20 22.58
CA ILE A 45 2.08 2.24 23.15
C ILE A 45 1.10 2.88 22.17
N ALA A 46 -0.17 2.50 22.33
CA ALA A 46 -1.26 3.18 21.65
C ALA A 46 -1.34 4.59 22.22
N SER A 47 -1.39 5.60 21.35
CA SER A 47 -1.49 6.98 21.77
C SER A 47 -2.28 7.74 20.73
N GLN A 48 -3.50 8.12 21.08
CA GLN A 48 -4.32 9.01 20.26
C GLN A 48 -3.72 10.43 20.28
N PRO A 49 -4.16 11.33 19.39
CA PRO A 49 -3.68 12.71 19.37
C PRO A 49 -3.69 13.40 20.73
N SER A 50 -4.71 13.16 21.55
CA SER A 50 -4.85 13.70 22.91
C SER A 50 -3.84 13.16 23.92
N ASP A 51 -3.28 11.97 23.68
CA ASP A 51 -2.52 11.23 24.69
C ASP A 51 -1.01 11.47 24.57
N LEU A 52 -0.55 12.13 23.50
CA LEU A 52 0.86 12.32 23.18
C LEU A 52 1.62 13.06 24.30
N SER A 53 1.01 14.09 24.87
CA SER A 53 1.61 14.87 25.96
C SER A 53 1.87 14.00 27.20
N TRP A 54 0.92 13.14 27.55
CA TRP A 54 1.10 12.19 28.65
C TRP A 54 2.20 11.18 28.32
N MET A 55 2.18 10.60 27.12
CA MET A 55 3.19 9.63 26.68
C MET A 55 4.60 10.22 26.78
N ALA A 56 4.79 11.44 26.27
CA ALA A 56 6.08 12.14 26.28
C ALA A 56 6.55 12.52 27.71
N SER A 57 5.63 12.80 28.62
CA SER A 57 5.95 13.16 30.01
C SER A 57 5.99 11.95 30.97
N SER A 58 5.66 10.74 30.49
CA SER A 58 5.54 9.54 31.34
C SER A 58 6.86 9.06 31.97
N GLY A 59 8.01 9.50 31.46
CA GLY A 59 9.33 9.06 31.89
C GLY A 59 9.74 7.67 31.38
N VAL A 60 8.87 6.98 30.63
CA VAL A 60 9.19 5.70 29.98
C VAL A 60 9.89 5.99 28.65
N PRO A 61 11.00 5.30 28.31
CA PRO A 61 11.73 5.50 27.07
C PRO A 61 11.02 4.82 25.88
N TRP A 62 9.83 5.29 25.53
CA TRP A 62 9.08 4.79 24.38
C TRP A 62 9.85 5.05 23.09
N LYS A 63 9.79 4.11 22.15
CA LYS A 63 10.33 4.29 20.80
C LYS A 63 9.24 4.36 19.75
N TYR A 64 8.17 3.60 19.92
CA TYR A 64 7.09 3.50 18.95
C TYR A 64 5.81 4.13 19.51
N ARG A 65 5.08 4.79 18.63
CA ARG A 65 3.76 5.35 18.92
C ARG A 65 2.79 4.81 17.87
N TYR A 66 1.69 4.19 18.29
CA TYR A 66 0.76 3.59 17.33
C TYR A 66 -0.68 4.10 17.44
N THR A 67 -1.34 4.16 16.28
CA THR A 67 -2.78 4.41 16.14
C THR A 67 -3.33 3.62 14.97
N TYR A 68 -4.55 3.10 15.10
CA TYR A 68 -5.23 2.40 14.02
C TYR A 68 -5.65 3.38 12.92
N LEU A 69 -5.46 2.97 11.68
CA LEU A 69 -6.14 3.49 10.50
C LEU A 69 -7.25 2.48 10.18
N ALA A 70 -8.49 2.89 10.39
CA ALA A 70 -9.66 2.01 10.42
C ALA A 70 -10.92 2.74 9.90
N GLY A 71 -12.06 2.06 9.95
CA GLY A 71 -13.36 2.58 9.49
C GLY A 71 -13.78 2.03 8.13
N GLY A 72 -12.87 1.33 7.46
CA GLY A 72 -13.13 0.52 6.28
C GLY A 72 -13.26 1.33 5.00
N VAL A 73 -12.78 0.73 3.91
CA VAL A 73 -12.88 1.35 2.59
C VAL A 73 -14.32 1.32 2.10
N ASN A 74 -14.64 2.18 1.13
CA ASN A 74 -15.96 2.30 0.49
C ASN A 74 -17.15 2.60 1.43
N THR A 75 -16.89 3.00 2.68
CA THR A 75 -17.92 3.37 3.67
C THR A 75 -18.21 4.88 3.73
N GLY A 76 -17.28 5.71 3.27
CA GLY A 76 -17.31 7.17 3.44
C GLY A 76 -16.83 7.66 4.80
N ASN A 77 -16.48 6.76 5.73
CA ASN A 77 -16.11 7.07 7.11
C ASN A 77 -14.73 6.50 7.53
N GLY A 78 -13.98 5.94 6.58
CA GLY A 78 -12.63 5.41 6.80
C GLY A 78 -11.62 6.49 7.20
N TRP A 79 -10.44 6.06 7.64
CA TRP A 79 -9.39 6.95 8.14
C TRP A 79 -8.99 8.05 7.14
N GLU A 80 -9.19 7.81 5.85
CA GLU A 80 -8.92 8.78 4.80
C GLU A 80 -9.80 10.02 4.92
N THR A 81 -10.93 9.97 5.63
CA THR A 81 -11.90 11.07 5.77
C THR A 81 -11.91 11.73 7.15
N TRP A 82 -11.20 11.18 8.15
CA TRP A 82 -11.21 11.72 9.52
C TRP A 82 -10.69 13.15 9.62
N ASN A 83 -9.82 13.56 8.70
CA ASN A 83 -9.31 14.92 8.55
C ASN A 83 -9.25 15.33 7.08
N SER A 84 -9.20 16.64 6.82
CA SER A 84 -9.11 17.22 5.47
C SER A 84 -7.74 17.88 5.23
N PRO A 85 -7.12 17.72 4.05
CA PRO A 85 -7.57 16.91 2.91
C PRO A 85 -7.47 15.40 3.18
N ALA A 86 -7.96 14.56 2.26
CA ALA A 86 -7.98 13.12 2.46
C ALA A 86 -6.60 12.54 2.89
N GLY A 87 -6.63 11.69 3.91
CA GLY A 87 -5.45 11.11 4.56
C GLY A 87 -4.63 12.09 5.41
N ALA A 88 -5.15 13.28 5.72
CA ALA A 88 -4.46 14.25 6.59
C ALA A 88 -4.22 13.71 8.00
N TYR A 89 -5.08 12.82 8.51
CA TYR A 89 -4.90 12.22 9.84
C TYR A 89 -3.56 11.46 9.93
N ALA A 90 -3.25 10.60 8.95
CA ALA A 90 -1.99 9.86 8.92
C ALA A 90 -0.78 10.81 8.82
N THR A 91 -0.90 11.89 8.05
CA THR A 91 0.16 12.90 7.90
C THR A 91 0.45 13.56 9.25
N TYR A 92 -0.58 14.14 9.87
CA TYR A 92 -0.48 14.77 11.19
C TYR A 92 0.06 13.80 12.25
N TYR A 93 -0.39 12.55 12.24
CA TYR A 93 0.06 11.56 13.21
C TYR A 93 1.55 11.24 13.06
N MET A 94 2.02 11.03 11.83
CA MET A 94 3.43 10.76 11.54
C MET A 94 4.31 11.96 11.92
N ASP A 95 3.89 13.19 11.54
CA ASP A 95 4.62 14.41 11.84
C ASP A 95 4.75 14.65 13.35
N ALA A 96 3.64 14.51 14.09
CA ALA A 96 3.65 14.65 15.55
C ALA A 96 4.50 13.58 16.23
N SER A 97 4.44 12.33 15.76
CA SER A 97 5.27 11.25 16.29
C SER A 97 6.76 11.54 16.08
N ASN A 98 7.14 11.99 14.89
CA ASN A 98 8.53 12.33 14.58
C ASN A 98 9.03 13.55 15.35
N ALA A 99 8.19 14.57 15.54
CA ALA A 99 8.53 15.77 16.30
C ALA A 99 8.94 15.44 17.76
N ASP A 100 8.33 14.42 18.36
CA ASP A 100 8.65 13.92 19.69
C ASP A 100 9.63 12.72 19.69
N GLY A 101 10.23 12.39 18.54
CA GLY A 101 11.28 11.37 18.42
C GLY A 101 10.81 9.92 18.35
N TYR A 102 9.51 9.68 18.14
CA TYR A 102 8.92 8.35 18.00
C TYR A 102 8.84 7.88 16.55
N VAL A 103 8.94 6.57 16.35
CA VAL A 103 8.61 5.93 15.08
C VAL A 103 7.09 5.70 15.04
N PRO A 104 6.35 6.31 14.10
CA PRO A 104 4.92 6.04 13.96
C PRO A 104 4.69 4.60 13.47
N VAL A 105 3.74 3.92 14.10
CA VAL A 105 3.24 2.60 13.69
C VAL A 105 1.76 2.72 13.36
N LEU A 106 1.39 2.33 12.16
CA LEU A 106 0.05 2.47 11.62
C LEU A 106 -0.52 1.08 11.31
N PRO A 107 -1.24 0.44 12.26
CA PRO A 107 -2.11 -0.67 11.92
C PRO A 107 -3.16 -0.23 10.91
N TYR A 108 -3.04 -0.76 9.69
CA TYR A 108 -3.97 -0.56 8.58
C TYR A 108 -4.98 -1.70 8.62
N TYR A 109 -6.18 -1.38 9.11
CA TYR A 109 -7.19 -2.35 9.51
C TYR A 109 -8.54 -1.97 8.91
N GLU A 110 -8.70 -2.26 7.63
CA GLU A 110 -9.80 -1.73 6.81
C GLU A 110 -10.78 -2.82 6.39
N LEU A 111 -10.33 -4.07 6.21
CA LEU A 111 -11.18 -5.13 5.65
C LEU A 111 -12.43 -5.40 6.49
N LEU A 112 -12.32 -5.51 7.81
CA LEU A 112 -13.47 -5.84 8.66
C LEU A 112 -14.62 -4.85 8.50
N GLN A 113 -14.33 -3.56 8.44
CA GLN A 113 -15.33 -2.50 8.46
C GLN A 113 -15.80 -2.08 7.06
N SER A 114 -15.12 -2.56 6.01
CA SER A 114 -15.47 -2.26 4.61
C SER A 114 -16.82 -2.85 4.21
N SER A 115 -17.54 -2.23 3.28
CA SER A 115 -18.80 -2.79 2.76
C SER A 115 -18.52 -3.82 1.64
N PRO A 116 -19.27 -4.93 1.54
CA PRO A 116 -20.51 -5.24 2.28
C PRO A 116 -20.32 -5.91 3.65
N SER A 117 -19.13 -6.41 4.00
CA SER A 117 -18.85 -7.01 5.32
C SER A 117 -19.78 -8.18 5.72
N THR A 118 -19.88 -9.19 4.87
CA THR A 118 -20.84 -10.30 5.09
C THR A 118 -20.18 -11.45 5.85
N GLY A 119 -20.78 -11.91 6.94
CA GLY A 119 -20.25 -13.04 7.70
C GLY A 119 -20.76 -13.07 9.13
N SER A 120 -20.58 -14.20 9.82
CA SER A 120 -21.04 -14.38 11.20
C SER A 120 -20.04 -13.89 12.24
N ASN A 121 -18.77 -13.84 11.85
CA ASN A 121 -17.63 -13.43 12.65
C ASN A 121 -16.66 -12.62 11.78
N GLU A 122 -15.62 -12.06 12.39
CA GLU A 122 -14.61 -11.26 11.71
C GLU A 122 -13.92 -12.02 10.57
N SER A 123 -13.45 -13.24 10.83
CA SER A 123 -12.83 -14.09 9.82
C SER A 123 -13.69 -14.23 8.56
N ASP A 124 -15.01 -14.41 8.71
CA ASP A 124 -15.94 -14.53 7.58
C ASP A 124 -16.08 -13.19 6.83
N ARG A 125 -16.19 -12.09 7.57
CA ARG A 125 -16.39 -10.74 7.03
C ARG A 125 -15.14 -10.29 6.26
N ASP A 126 -13.97 -10.49 6.84
CA ASP A 126 -12.68 -10.21 6.18
C ASP A 126 -12.53 -11.04 4.92
N PHE A 127 -12.75 -12.35 4.99
CA PHE A 127 -12.62 -13.22 3.83
C PHE A 127 -13.65 -12.86 2.74
N SER A 128 -14.85 -12.41 3.12
CA SER A 128 -15.85 -11.93 2.16
C SER A 128 -15.42 -10.66 1.44
N ASN A 129 -14.84 -9.69 2.17
CA ASN A 129 -14.37 -8.44 1.63
C ASN A 129 -13.10 -8.63 0.80
N LEU A 130 -12.19 -9.49 1.26
CA LEU A 130 -10.99 -9.90 0.54
C LEU A 130 -11.34 -10.53 -0.82
N ASN A 131 -12.51 -11.16 -0.95
CA ASN A 131 -12.98 -11.74 -2.20
C ASN A 131 -13.93 -10.83 -3.02
N ASN A 132 -14.29 -9.65 -2.51
CA ASN A 132 -15.14 -8.69 -3.23
C ASN A 132 -14.28 -7.75 -4.10
N THR A 133 -14.54 -7.72 -5.41
CA THR A 133 -13.74 -6.94 -6.36
C THR A 133 -13.86 -5.44 -6.15
N ALA A 134 -15.06 -4.92 -5.85
CA ALA A 134 -15.28 -3.50 -5.60
C ALA A 134 -14.64 -3.06 -4.27
N THR A 135 -14.75 -3.89 -3.22
CA THR A 135 -14.08 -3.66 -1.94
C THR A 135 -12.57 -3.63 -2.12
N MET A 136 -12.00 -4.62 -2.80
CA MET A 136 -10.55 -4.66 -3.02
C MET A 136 -10.03 -3.55 -3.94
N ALA A 137 -10.81 -3.10 -4.92
CA ALA A 137 -10.45 -1.91 -5.71
C ALA A 137 -10.32 -0.66 -4.83
N ALA A 138 -11.28 -0.47 -3.91
CA ALA A 138 -11.24 0.62 -2.93
C ALA A 138 -10.11 0.44 -1.91
N TYR A 139 -9.85 -0.79 -1.48
CA TYR A 139 -8.74 -1.17 -0.60
C TYR A 139 -7.40 -0.73 -1.17
N TYR A 140 -7.08 -1.12 -2.41
CA TYR A 140 -5.81 -0.75 -3.02
C TYR A 140 -5.68 0.75 -3.27
N ALA A 141 -6.76 1.45 -3.61
CA ALA A 141 -6.75 2.91 -3.74
C ALA A 141 -6.46 3.59 -2.39
N ASN A 142 -7.08 3.11 -1.31
CA ASN A 142 -6.91 3.62 0.05
C ASN A 142 -5.51 3.30 0.60
N PHE A 143 -5.01 2.08 0.39
CA PHE A 143 -3.64 1.70 0.75
C PHE A 143 -2.60 2.51 -0.04
N LYS A 144 -2.83 2.75 -1.34
CA LYS A 144 -1.98 3.64 -2.15
C LYS A 144 -1.94 5.05 -1.59
N LEU A 145 -3.08 5.59 -1.12
CA LEU A 145 -3.11 6.88 -0.44
C LEU A 145 -2.22 6.88 0.81
N LEU A 146 -2.30 5.85 1.65
CA LEU A 146 -1.42 5.71 2.81
C LEU A 146 0.06 5.67 2.41
N MET A 147 0.42 4.87 1.39
CA MET A 147 1.80 4.79 0.89
C MET A 147 2.29 6.12 0.33
N GLN A 148 1.42 6.91 -0.31
CA GLN A 148 1.76 8.27 -0.76
C GLN A 148 2.00 9.22 0.41
N LYS A 149 1.20 9.14 1.49
CA LYS A 149 1.45 9.93 2.71
C LYS A 149 2.76 9.53 3.37
N ALA A 150 3.02 8.23 3.51
CA ALA A 150 4.27 7.71 4.04
C ALA A 150 5.48 8.15 3.21
N GLY A 151 5.36 8.12 1.87
CA GLY A 151 6.39 8.61 0.96
C GLY A 151 6.66 10.10 1.11
N ALA A 152 5.62 10.92 1.29
CA ALA A 152 5.74 12.36 1.52
C ALA A 152 6.33 12.70 2.90
N PHE A 153 6.03 11.91 3.92
CA PHE A 153 6.61 12.03 5.26
C PHE A 153 8.13 11.86 5.25
N GLY A 154 8.66 10.98 4.39
CA GLY A 154 10.10 10.89 4.12
C GLY A 154 10.97 10.35 5.26
N GLN A 155 10.35 9.96 6.39
CA GLN A 155 11.02 9.33 7.52
C GLN A 155 10.54 7.88 7.69
N THR A 156 11.06 7.19 8.71
CA THR A 156 10.65 5.81 9.00
C THR A 156 9.24 5.76 9.56
N VAL A 157 8.39 4.95 8.95
CA VAL A 157 7.05 4.60 9.42
C VAL A 157 6.86 3.09 9.27
N ILE A 158 6.21 2.47 10.26
CA ILE A 158 5.83 1.05 10.21
C ILE A 158 4.35 0.97 9.88
N VAL A 159 3.97 0.14 8.92
CA VAL A 159 2.57 -0.16 8.61
C VAL A 159 2.32 -1.64 8.93
N HIS A 160 1.42 -1.92 9.86
CA HIS A 160 0.95 -3.29 10.10
C HIS A 160 -0.27 -3.52 9.23
N VAL A 161 -0.12 -4.28 8.15
CA VAL A 161 -1.21 -4.54 7.21
C VAL A 161 -2.07 -5.67 7.76
N GLU A 162 -3.33 -5.37 8.10
CA GLU A 162 -4.37 -6.34 8.47
C GLU A 162 -3.88 -7.40 9.48
N PRO A 163 -3.50 -7.00 10.71
CA PRO A 163 -2.69 -7.83 11.61
C PRO A 163 -3.34 -9.16 12.07
N ASP A 164 -4.66 -9.22 12.18
CA ASP A 164 -5.45 -10.41 12.54
C ASP A 164 -5.84 -11.27 11.33
N LEU A 165 -6.09 -10.64 10.17
CA LEU A 165 -6.45 -11.30 8.92
C LEU A 165 -5.54 -12.49 8.64
N TRP A 166 -4.23 -12.34 8.79
CA TRP A 166 -3.27 -13.40 8.44
C TRP A 166 -3.47 -14.65 9.29
N GLY A 167 -3.76 -14.50 10.58
CA GLY A 167 -4.09 -15.63 11.46
C GLY A 167 -5.41 -16.29 11.08
N TYR A 168 -6.40 -15.52 10.63
CA TYR A 168 -7.66 -16.06 10.12
C TYR A 168 -7.48 -16.79 8.78
N LEU A 169 -6.63 -16.28 7.88
CA LEU A 169 -6.33 -16.93 6.62
C LEU A 169 -5.55 -18.24 6.85
N GLU A 170 -4.60 -18.28 7.78
CA GLU A 170 -3.92 -19.52 8.16
C GLU A 170 -4.92 -20.59 8.65
N GLN A 171 -5.85 -20.21 9.54
CA GLN A 171 -6.91 -21.11 10.03
C GLN A 171 -7.81 -21.59 8.89
N ARG A 172 -8.22 -20.70 7.98
CA ARG A 172 -9.04 -21.05 6.80
C ARG A 172 -8.33 -21.99 5.83
N ALA A 173 -7.01 -21.84 5.69
CA ALA A 173 -6.19 -22.75 4.90
C ALA A 173 -5.99 -24.10 5.59
N GLY A 174 -6.43 -24.26 6.85
CA GLY A 174 -6.19 -25.45 7.65
C GLY A 174 -4.71 -25.68 7.94
N GLY A 175 -3.92 -24.60 8.07
CA GLY A 175 -2.46 -24.64 8.15
C GLY A 175 -1.77 -24.94 6.80
N GLY A 176 -2.53 -24.90 5.70
CA GLY A 176 -2.04 -25.11 4.34
C GLY A 176 -1.41 -23.87 3.70
N ASP A 177 -1.20 -23.94 2.38
CA ASP A 177 -0.54 -22.90 1.59
C ASP A 177 -1.47 -21.70 1.32
N ALA A 178 -1.01 -20.47 1.53
CA ALA A 178 -1.79 -19.26 1.28
C ALA A 178 -2.26 -19.09 -0.18
N SER A 179 -1.62 -19.77 -1.14
CA SER A 179 -2.04 -19.81 -2.54
C SER A 179 -3.35 -20.57 -2.76
N THR A 180 -3.79 -21.41 -1.81
CA THR A 180 -5.06 -22.15 -1.92
C THR A 180 -6.28 -21.30 -1.56
N LEU A 181 -6.07 -20.16 -0.88
CA LEU A 181 -7.14 -19.24 -0.53
C LEU A 181 -7.27 -18.15 -1.59
N THR A 182 -8.51 -17.84 -1.95
CA THR A 182 -8.82 -16.80 -2.94
C THR A 182 -8.78 -15.41 -2.32
N ALA A 183 -8.35 -14.44 -3.12
CA ALA A 183 -8.44 -13.02 -2.84
C ALA A 183 -8.62 -12.24 -4.15
N SER A 184 -9.38 -11.15 -4.13
CA SER A 184 -9.61 -10.30 -5.29
C SER A 184 -8.46 -9.31 -5.48
N VAL A 185 -7.33 -9.79 -5.99
CA VAL A 185 -6.12 -8.98 -6.22
C VAL A 185 -6.10 -8.43 -7.64
N LYS A 186 -5.72 -9.21 -8.66
CA LYS A 186 -5.86 -8.83 -10.08
C LYS A 186 -7.31 -8.57 -10.46
N SER A 187 -8.27 -9.34 -9.94
CA SER A 187 -9.70 -9.14 -10.22
C SER A 187 -10.28 -7.88 -9.58
N SER A 188 -9.56 -7.20 -8.68
CA SER A 188 -9.96 -5.86 -8.23
C SER A 188 -10.02 -4.84 -9.38
N GLY A 189 -9.27 -5.09 -10.47
CA GLY A 189 -9.12 -4.12 -11.56
C GLY A 189 -8.21 -2.94 -11.22
N PHE A 190 -7.56 -2.93 -10.04
CA PHE A 190 -6.60 -1.90 -9.69
C PHE A 190 -5.29 -2.09 -10.45
N ALA A 191 -4.85 -1.05 -11.17
CA ALA A 191 -3.79 -1.17 -12.17
C ALA A 191 -2.45 -1.69 -11.59
N ASP A 192 -2.08 -1.24 -10.40
CA ASP A 192 -0.79 -1.55 -9.76
C ASP A 192 -0.66 -3.04 -9.37
N VAL A 193 -1.77 -3.78 -9.29
CA VAL A 193 -1.80 -5.22 -8.93
C VAL A 193 -2.32 -6.10 -10.07
N SER A 194 -2.41 -5.58 -11.29
CA SER A 194 -2.97 -6.27 -12.46
C SER A 194 -2.23 -7.56 -12.87
N ALA A 195 -0.96 -7.71 -12.45
CA ALA A 195 -0.13 -8.89 -12.70
C ALA A 195 -0.07 -9.87 -11.50
N VAL A 196 -0.72 -9.55 -10.38
CA VAL A 196 -0.61 -10.32 -9.14
C VAL A 196 -1.76 -11.36 -9.03
N PRO A 197 -1.50 -12.63 -8.67
CA PRO A 197 -2.52 -13.67 -8.61
C PRO A 197 -3.67 -13.35 -7.65
N ASN A 198 -4.87 -13.87 -7.96
CA ASN A 198 -6.07 -13.75 -7.13
C ASN A 198 -6.07 -14.74 -5.94
N THR A 199 -5.05 -14.65 -5.10
CA THR A 199 -4.88 -15.53 -3.93
C THR A 199 -4.45 -14.74 -2.71
N ALA A 200 -4.62 -15.29 -1.50
CA ALA A 200 -4.11 -14.69 -0.28
C ALA A 200 -2.58 -14.54 -0.31
N GLN A 201 -1.87 -15.47 -0.97
CA GLN A 201 -0.44 -15.29 -1.27
C GLN A 201 -0.19 -14.04 -2.13
N GLY A 202 -0.96 -13.84 -3.20
CA GLY A 202 -0.84 -12.65 -4.05
C GLY A 202 -1.15 -11.36 -3.30
N PHE A 203 -2.09 -11.39 -2.36
CA PHE A 203 -2.38 -10.24 -1.49
C PHE A 203 -1.18 -9.83 -0.60
N ALA A 204 -0.25 -10.76 -0.32
CA ALA A 204 0.95 -10.51 0.47
C ALA A 204 2.19 -10.07 -0.33
N TRP A 205 2.07 -9.88 -1.66
CA TRP A 205 3.20 -9.53 -2.54
C TRP A 205 3.49 -8.02 -2.63
#